data_AF-A0A7C5Z5R9-F1
#
_entry.id   AF-A0A7C5Z5R9-F1
#
_cell.length_a   1.000
_cell.length_b   1.000
_cell.length_c   1.000
_cell.angle_alpha   90.00
_cell.angle_beta   90.00
_cell.angle_gamma   90.00
#
_symmetry.space_group_name_H-M   'P 1'
#
loop_
_entity.id
_entity.type
_entity.pdbx_description
1 polymer ?
#
loop_
_entity_poly.entity_id
_entity_poly.type
_entity_poly.pdbx_seq_one_letter_code
_entity_poly.pdbx_strand_id
1 'polypeptide(L)' 'MKVLETASRERYVPPYAFALICAGLGETDLALEWLEHVVEAHDVHAVFLTNDPKWDFLRHNRRFAQVLNRCAFATRRTG' A
#
# COMPACT_ATOMS: atom_id res chain seq x y z
N MET A 1 21.96 -0.99 -21.10
CA MET A 1 22.95 -0.64 -20.05
C MET A 1 22.17 -0.67 -18.73
N LYS A 2 22.18 -1.80 -18.01
CA LYS A 2 22.82 -1.95 -16.69
C LYS A 2 22.46 -0.75 -15.79
N VAL A 3 21.62 -0.87 -14.78
CA VAL A 3 21.81 -1.81 -13.66
C VAL A 3 20.45 -2.20 -13.05
N LEU A 4 20.16 -3.51 -13.03
CA LEU A 4 19.32 -4.08 -11.97
C LEU A 4 20.15 -3.95 -10.70
N GLU A 5 20.07 -2.78 -10.07
CA GLU A 5 20.79 -2.51 -8.84
C GLU A 5 20.09 -3.27 -7.69
N THR A 6 20.67 -4.43 -7.44
CA THR A 6 21.05 -4.90 -6.12
C THR A 6 19.93 -5.60 -5.34
N ALA A 7 19.97 -6.93 -5.49
CA ALA A 7 19.37 -7.86 -4.58
C ALA A 7 19.87 -7.66 -3.13
N SER A 8 18.91 -7.65 -2.20
CA SER A 8 18.94 -8.35 -0.90
C SER A 8 19.92 -7.89 0.18
N ARG A 9 19.39 -7.74 1.41
CA ARG A 9 19.98 -8.02 2.74
C ARG A 9 19.25 -7.13 3.74
N GLU A 10 17.98 -7.33 4.06
CA GLU A 10 17.41 -8.40 4.88
C GLU A 10 15.89 -8.27 4.71
N ARG A 11 15.20 -9.27 4.11
CA ARG A 11 13.75 -9.29 3.82
C ARG A 11 13.06 -7.91 3.91
N TYR A 12 13.26 -7.05 2.91
CA TYR A 12 12.37 -5.89 2.77
C TYR A 12 10.98 -6.45 2.48
N VAL A 13 10.16 -6.55 3.52
CA VAL A 13 8.75 -6.89 3.39
C VAL A 13 8.08 -5.58 3.00
N PRO A 14 7.54 -5.48 1.77
CA PRO A 14 6.91 -4.24 1.34
C PRO A 14 5.79 -3.87 2.33
N PRO A 15 5.60 -2.58 2.66
CA PRO A 15 4.52 -2.12 3.53
C PRO A 15 3.15 -2.71 3.17
N TYR A 16 2.92 -3.00 1.88
CA TYR A 16 1.72 -3.69 1.39
C TYR A 16 1.54 -5.08 2.00
N ALA A 17 2.61 -5.86 2.15
CA ALA A 17 2.54 -7.20 2.74
C ALA A 17 2.27 -7.13 4.26
N PHE A 18 2.83 -6.14 4.96
CA PHE A 18 2.48 -5.92 6.37
C PHE A 18 1.00 -5.54 6.54
N ALA A 19 0.49 -4.63 5.71
CA ALA A 19 -0.92 -4.27 5.73
C ALA A 19 -1.83 -5.48 5.53
N LEU A 20 -1.47 -6.40 4.61
CA LEU A 20 -2.23 -7.63 4.37
C LEU A 20 -2.20 -8.59 5.57
N ILE A 21 -1.07 -8.70 6.26
CA ILE A 21 -0.96 -9.53 7.47
C ILE A 21 -1.85 -8.95 8.58
N CYS A 22 -1.78 -7.64 8.82
CA CYS A 22 -2.63 -6.97 9.81
C CYS A 22 -4.12 -7.13 9.48
N ALA A 23 -4.49 -6.99 8.20
CA ALA A 23 -5.85 -7.23 7.72
C ALA A 23 -6.31 -8.68 7.98
N GLY A 24 -5.45 -9.67 7.71
CA GLY A 24 -5.75 -11.08 7.96
C GLY A 24 -5.89 -11.43 9.44
N LEU A 25 -5.26 -10.66 10.33
CA LEU A 25 -5.37 -10.79 11.78
C LEU A 25 -6.59 -10.05 12.37
N GLY A 26 -7.34 -9.29 11.55
CA GLY A 26 -8.45 -8.45 12.00
C GLY A 26 -8.02 -7.10 12.59
N GLU A 27 -6.71 -6.81 12.61
CA GLU A 27 -6.11 -5.58 13.10
C GLU A 27 -6.29 -4.44 12.09
N THR A 28 -7.55 -3.99 11.97
CA THR A 28 -7.99 -3.05 10.93
C THR A 28 -7.28 -1.70 11.02
N ASP A 29 -7.15 -1.13 12.22
CA ASP A 29 -6.48 0.17 12.40
C ASP A 29 -5.01 0.11 12.02
N LEU A 30 -4.31 -0.96 12.42
CA LEU A 30 -2.91 -1.16 12.08
C LEU A 30 -2.72 -1.41 10.57
N ALA A 31 -3.64 -2.16 9.94
CA ALA A 31 -3.64 -2.32 8.49
C ALA A 31 -3.76 -0.95 7.78
N LEU A 32 -4.64 -0.07 8.26
CA LEU A 32 -4.80 1.28 7.70
C LEU A 32 -3.55 2.15 7.87
N GLU A 33 -2.88 2.09 9.01
CA GLU A 33 -1.60 2.79 9.21
C GLU A 33 -0.54 2.33 8.21
N TRP A 34 -0.40 1.01 8.02
CA TRP A 34 0.53 0.48 7.02
C TRP A 34 0.14 0.88 5.59
N LEU A 35 -1.14 0.96 5.29
CA LEU A 35 -1.63 1.44 4.00
C LEU A 35 -1.32 2.92 3.76
N GLU A 36 -1.35 3.76 4.79
CA GLU A 36 -0.88 5.15 4.68
C GLU A 36 0.61 5.19 4.31
N HIS A 37 1.43 4.35 4.95
CA HIS A 37 2.86 4.23 4.62
C HIS A 37 3.14 3.70 3.22
N VAL A 38 2.30 2.80 2.67
CA VAL A 38 2.40 2.34 1.26
C VAL A 38 2.36 3.53 0.31
N VAL A 39 1.50 4.52 0.58
CA VAL A 39 1.36 5.72 -0.26
C VAL A 39 2.54 6.67 -0.07
N GLU A 40 2.99 6.86 1.17
CA GLU A 40 4.12 7.72 1.51
C GLU A 40 5.45 7.21 0.95
N ALA A 41 5.66 5.89 1.00
CA ALA A 41 6.86 5.23 0.50
C ALA A 41 6.90 5.12 -1.03
N HIS A 42 5.87 5.61 -1.74
CA HIS A 42 5.70 5.42 -3.18
C HIS A 42 5.86 3.96 -3.60
N ASP A 43 5.34 3.05 -2.79
CA ASP A 43 5.42 1.61 -3.07
C ASP A 43 4.66 1.32 -4.37
N VAL A 44 5.29 0.58 -5.28
CA VAL A 44 4.71 0.17 -6.56
C VAL A 44 3.39 -0.60 -6.39
N HIS A 45 3.19 -1.23 -5.23
CA HIS A 45 1.96 -1.97 -4.92
C HIS A 45 0.78 -1.06 -4.53
N ALA A 46 0.99 0.25 -4.36
CA ALA A 46 -0.09 1.21 -4.10
C ALA A 46 -1.18 1.18 -5.20
N VAL A 47 -0.82 0.82 -6.43
CA VAL A 47 -1.76 0.64 -7.55
C VAL A 47 -2.80 -0.46 -7.30
N PHE A 48 -2.47 -1.46 -6.48
CA PHE A 48 -3.39 -2.56 -6.17
C PHE A 48 -4.43 -2.17 -5.13
N LEU A 49 -4.25 -1.08 -4.38
CA LEU A 49 -5.21 -0.67 -3.33
C LEU A 49 -6.60 -0.38 -3.88
N THR A 50 -6.70 0.18 -5.09
CA THR A 50 -7.99 0.48 -5.71
C THR A 50 -8.73 -0.77 -6.18
N ASN A 51 -8.00 -1.83 -6.54
CA ASN A 51 -8.55 -2.97 -7.28
C ASN A 51 -8.49 -4.32 -6.54
N ASP A 52 -7.67 -4.45 -5.49
CA ASP A 52 -7.54 -5.73 -4.77
C ASP A 52 -8.77 -5.96 -3.88
N PRO A 53 -9.56 -7.04 -4.10
CA PRO A 53 -10.75 -7.35 -3.32
C PRO A 53 -10.45 -7.67 -1.85
N LYS A 54 -9.18 -7.93 -1.49
CA LYS A 54 -8.78 -8.09 -0.08
C LYS A 54 -9.12 -6.87 0.75
N TRP A 55 -9.23 -5.69 0.14
CA TRP A 55 -9.54 -4.44 0.83
C TRP A 55 -11.03 -4.08 0.77
N ASP A 56 -11.90 -4.96 0.27
CA ASP A 56 -13.34 -4.68 0.13
C ASP A 56 -13.98 -4.34 1.48
N PHE A 57 -13.59 -5.05 2.54
CA PHE A 57 -14.06 -4.80 3.90
C PHE A 57 -13.67 -3.40 4.44
N LEU A 58 -12.66 -2.75 3.86
CA LEU A 58 -12.25 -1.39 4.20
C LEU A 58 -12.87 -0.32 3.29
N ARG A 59 -13.61 -0.68 2.23
CA ARG A 59 -14.17 0.29 1.27
C ARG A 59 -15.12 1.31 1.91
N HIS A 60 -15.81 0.93 2.98
CA HIS A 60 -16.68 1.82 3.75
C HIS A 60 -15.94 2.63 4.84
N ASN A 61 -14.66 2.35 5.08
CA ASN A 61 -13.88 3.06 6.08
C ASN A 61 -13.38 4.41 5.53
N ARG A 62 -13.68 5.49 6.26
CA ARG A 62 -13.30 6.85 5.87
C ARG A 62 -11.78 7.03 5.73
N ARG A 63 -10.97 6.37 6.57
CA ARG A 63 -9.49 6.42 6.49
C ARG A 63 -9.00 5.76 5.21
N PHE A 64 -9.56 4.61 4.85
CA PHE A 64 -9.22 3.92 3.60
C PHE A 64 -9.54 4.78 2.37
N ALA A 65 -10.68 5.47 2.36
CA ALA A 65 -11.01 6.41 1.28
C ALA A 65 -9.99 7.56 1.16
N GLN A 66 -9.41 8.02 2.27
CA GLN A 66 -8.34 9.03 2.23
C GLN A 66 -7.04 8.47 1.65
N VAL A 67 -6.67 7.24 2.01
CA VAL A 67 -5.53 6.52 1.41
C VAL A 67 -5.68 6.42 -0.11
N LEU A 68 -6.84 5.97 -0.60
CA LEU A 68 -7.09 5.86 -2.04
C LEU A 68 -7.00 7.20 -2.77
N ASN A 69 -7.53 8.28 -2.18
CA ASN A 69 -7.40 9.61 -2.76
C ASN A 69 -5.93 10.01 -2.91
N ARG A 70 -5.11 9.80 -1.88
CA ARG A 70 -3.66 10.10 -1.95
C ARG A 70 -2.96 9.27 -3.04
N CYS A 71 -3.30 7.99 -3.20
CA CYS A 71 -2.79 7.15 -4.30
C CYS A 71 -3.17 7.69 -5.68
N ALA A 72 -4.43 8.11 -5.86
CA ALA A 72 -4.91 8.64 -7.13
C ALA A 72 -4.21 9.95 -7.53
N PHE A 73 -3.85 10.78 -6.55
CA PHE A 73 -3.04 11.99 -6.79
C PHE A 73 -1.57 11.66 -7.09
N ALA A 74 -0.98 10.67 -6.40
CA ALA A 74 0.40 10.24 -6.67
C ALA A 74 0.58 9.66 -8.09
N THR A 75 -0.43 8.92 -8.58
CA THR A 75 -0.43 8.35 -9.95
C THR A 75 -0.59 9.42 -11.05
N ARG A 76 -1.08 10.63 -10.72
CA ARG A 76 -1.33 11.71 -11.69
C ARG A 76 -0.23 12.78 -11.77
N ARG A 77 0.96 12.55 -11.20
CA ARG A 77 2.08 13.53 -11.19
C ARG A 77 3.27 13.15 -12.09
N THR A 78 2.99 12.75 -13.33
CA THR A 78 3.96 12.81 -14.42
C THR A 78 3.44 13.77 -15.48
N GLY A 79 3.86 15.03 -15.34
CA GLY A 79 3.86 16.06 -16.37
C GLY A 79 5.26 16.62 -16.47
#